data_AF-A0A7C3S208-F1
#
_entry.id   AF-A0A7C3S208-F1
#
_cell.length_a   1.000
_cell.length_b   1.000
_cell.length_c   1.000
_cell.angle_alpha   90.00
_cell.angle_beta   90.00
_cell.angle_gamma   90.00
#
_symmetry.space_group_name_H-M   'P 1'
#
loop_
_entity.id
_entity.type
_entity.pdbx_description
1 polymer ?
#
loop_
_entity_poly.entity_id
_entity_poly.type
_entity_poly.pdbx_seq_one_letter_code
_entity_poly.pdbx_strand_id
1 'polypeptide(L)' 'EYYGWVGIAAPKNTPKNIVEKLREVTKKVAEDKTFIEAIEKPGDEVYYLHGDDVLKHIQKEAKVIAEIDRELAKTATK' A
#
# COMPACT_ATOMS: atom_id res chain seq x y z
N GLU A 1 -13.42 1.70 10.98
CA GLU A 1 -12.69 2.77 10.28
C GLU A 1 -11.81 2.10 9.23
N TYR A 2 -11.90 2.53 7.97
CA TYR A 2 -11.03 2.04 6.90
C TYR A 2 -10.03 3.14 6.60
N TYR A 3 -8.75 2.89 6.90
CA TYR A 3 -7.68 3.81 6.55
C TYR A 3 -7.20 3.41 5.16
N GLY A 4 -7.45 4.30 4.19
CA GLY A 4 -6.85 4.15 2.87
C GLY A 4 -5.34 4.28 2.96
N TRP A 5 -4.63 3.65 2.03
CA TRP A 5 -3.18 3.76 1.91
C TRP A 5 -2.80 4.03 0.47
N VAL A 6 -1.59 4.56 0.29
CA VAL A 6 -0.97 4.79 -1.01
C VAL A 6 0.35 4.05 -1.04
N GLY A 7 0.62 3.38 -2.16
CA GLY A 7 1.88 2.67 -2.36
C GLY A 7 2.39 2.79 -3.79
N ILE A 8 3.60 2.31 -4.01
CA ILE A 8 4.27 2.34 -5.31
C ILE A 8 4.42 0.90 -5.82
N ALA A 9 4.00 0.68 -7.07
CA ALA A 9 4.16 -0.58 -7.78
C ALA A 9 4.87 -0.35 -9.12
N ALA A 10 5.61 -1.37 -9.56
CA ALA A 10 6.22 -1.39 -10.90
C ALA A 10 5.48 -2.38 -11.80
N PRO A 11 5.40 -2.14 -13.12
CA PRO A 11 4.83 -3.10 -14.05
C PRO A 11 5.48 -4.48 -13.95
N LYS A 12 4.70 -5.52 -14.26
CA LYS A 12 5.22 -6.88 -14.40
C LYS A 12 6.35 -6.88 -15.43
N ASN A 13 7.43 -7.61 -15.13
CA ASN A 13 8.65 -7.70 -15.95
C ASN A 13 9.51 -6.43 -16.01
N THR A 14 9.30 -5.45 -15.12
CA THR A 14 10.28 -4.36 -14.93
C THR A 14 11.65 -4.97 -14.60
N PRO A 15 12.74 -4.56 -15.28
CA PRO A 15 14.08 -5.09 -15.04
C PRO A 15 14.47 -5.05 -13.55
N LYS A 16 15.07 -6.15 -13.06
CA LYS A 16 15.38 -6.34 -11.64
C LYS A 16 16.22 -5.18 -11.06
N ASN A 17 17.23 -4.73 -11.80
CA ASN A 17 18.07 -3.60 -11.40
C ASN A 17 17.29 -2.29 -11.21
N ILE A 18 16.25 -2.05 -12.03
CA ILE A 18 15.38 -0.88 -11.89
C ILE A 18 14.50 -1.03 -10.64
N VAL A 19 13.91 -2.21 -10.43
CA VAL A 19 13.09 -2.49 -9.24
C VAL A 19 13.92 -2.34 -7.96
N GLU A 20 15.14 -2.86 -7.94
CA GLU A 20 16.07 -2.72 -6.82
C GLU A 20 16.40 -1.26 -6.53
N LYS A 21 16.64 -0.45 -7.58
CA LYS A 21 16.92 0.97 -7.40
C LYS A 21 15.71 1.72 -6.82
N LEU A 22 14.51 1.42 -7.31
CA LEU A 22 13.28 2.01 -6.78
C LEU A 22 13.11 1.66 -5.30
N ARG A 23 13.28 0.38 -4.91
CA ARG A 23 13.20 -0.06 -3.51
C ARG A 23 14.20 0.67 -2.61
N GLU A 24 15.43 0.81 -3.07
CA GLU A 24 16.48 1.53 -2.33
C GLU A 24 16.07 2.99 -2.06
N VAL A 25 15.61 3.70 -3.10
CA VAL A 25 15.24 5.12 -3.00
C VAL A 25 13.98 5.31 -2.18
N THR A 26 12.94 4.49 -2.36
CA THR A 26 11.70 4.60 -1.59
C THR A 26 11.92 4.35 -0.11
N LYS A 27 12.82 3.43 0.26
CA LYS A 27 13.21 3.24 1.65
C LYS A 27 13.83 4.51 2.24
N LYS A 28 14.79 5.11 1.53
CA LYS A 28 15.45 6.34 1.96
C LYS A 28 14.47 7.49 2.14
N VAL A 29 13.50 7.63 1.23
CA VAL A 29 12.45 8.67 1.33
C VAL A 29 11.53 8.41 2.52
N ALA A 30 11.14 7.17 2.77
CA ALA A 30 10.31 6.82 3.92
C ALA A 30 11.00 7.07 5.27
N GLU A 31 12.33 7.10 5.29
CA GLU A 31 13.16 7.43 6.46
C GLU A 31 13.58 8.92 6.49
N ASP A 32 13.21 9.71 5.48
CA ASP A 32 13.57 11.11 5.38
C ASP A 32 12.69 11.98 6.28
N LYS A 33 13.32 12.82 7.10
CA LYS A 33 12.61 13.65 8.08
C LYS A 33 11.65 14.65 7.44
N THR A 34 12.05 15.27 6.33
CA THR A 34 11.20 16.24 5.64
C THR A 34 9.98 15.55 5.04
N PHE A 35 10.14 14.33 4.52
CA PHE A 35 9.02 13.53 4.07
C PHE A 35 8.09 13.12 5.22
N ILE A 36 8.64 12.58 6.31
CA ILE A 36 7.88 12.19 7.50
C ILE A 36 7.08 13.38 8.04
N GLU A 37 7.71 14.53 8.25
CA GLU A 37 7.02 15.73 8.72
C GLU A 37 5.92 16.20 7.76
N ALA A 38 6.13 16.08 6.46
CA ALA A 38 5.12 16.47 5.47
C ALA A 38 3.88 15.57 5.49
N ILE A 39 4.04 14.28 5.76
CA ILE A 39 2.94 13.30 5.79
C ILE A 39 2.27 13.24 7.18
N GLU A 40 3.05 13.25 8.26
CA GLU A 40 2.50 13.06 9.61
C GLU A 40 1.88 14.34 10.19
N LYS A 41 2.34 15.52 9.79
CA LYS A 41 1.75 16.80 10.23
C LYS A 41 0.26 16.96 9.89
N PRO A 42 -0.24 16.61 8.70
CA PRO A 42 -1.67 16.61 8.41
C PRO A 42 -2.45 15.44 9.05
N GLY A 43 -1.77 14.48 9.69
CA GLY A 43 -2.39 13.37 10.42
C GLY A 43 -2.36 12.01 9.70
N ASP A 44 -1.68 11.89 8.55
CA ASP A 44 -1.40 10.59 7.95
C ASP A 44 -0.20 9.90 8.65
N GLU A 45 0.13 8.67 8.25
CA GLU A 45 1.25 7.91 8.79
C GLU A 45 2.20 7.46 7.67
N VAL A 46 3.51 7.63 7.88
CA VAL A 46 4.49 6.98 7.00
C VAL A 46 4.67 5.53 7.42
N TYR A 47 3.92 4.63 6.77
CA TYR A 47 4.02 3.20 6.99
C TYR A 47 4.73 2.50 5.83
N TYR A 48 6.05 2.32 5.95
CA TYR A 48 6.84 1.67 4.90
C TYR A 48 6.76 0.13 4.98
N LEU A 49 6.16 -0.46 3.95
CA LEU A 49 6.24 -1.88 3.66
C LEU A 49 7.03 -2.11 2.38
N HIS A 50 7.74 -3.24 2.29
CA HIS A 50 8.42 -3.64 1.07
C HIS A 50 8.28 -5.13 0.76
N GLY A 51 8.63 -5.50 -0.47
CA GLY A 51 8.69 -6.89 -0.92
C GLY A 51 7.40 -7.66 -0.65
N ASP A 52 7.54 -8.82 -0.02
CA ASP A 52 6.45 -9.74 0.27
C ASP A 52 5.45 -9.19 1.30
N ASP A 53 5.86 -8.25 2.15
CA ASP A 53 4.97 -7.72 3.19
C ASP A 53 3.91 -6.78 2.60
N VAL A 54 4.24 -6.04 1.53
CA VAL A 54 3.25 -5.28 0.75
C VAL A 54 2.25 -6.24 0.10
N LEU A 55 2.74 -7.33 -0.49
CA LEU A 55 1.87 -8.30 -1.15
C LEU A 55 0.90 -8.96 -0.15
N LYS A 56 1.39 -9.34 1.04
CA LYS A 56 0.54 -9.87 2.13
C LYS A 56 -0.53 -8.84 2.55
N HIS A 57 -0.16 -7.57 2.66
CA HIS A 57 -1.10 -6.50 3.01
C HIS A 57 -2.22 -6.38 1.97
N ILE A 58 -1.85 -6.26 0.68
CA ILE A 58 -2.80 -6.17 -0.44
C ILE A 58 -3.72 -7.39 -0.48
N GLN A 59 -3.17 -8.60 -0.31
CA GLN A 59 -3.95 -9.84 -0.34
C GLN A 59 -4.95 -9.92 0.82
N LYS A 60 -4.53 -9.50 2.02
CA LYS A 60 -5.42 -9.43 3.19
C LYS A 60 -6.59 -8.50 2.93
N GLU A 61 -6.32 -7.30 2.42
CA GLU A 61 -7.38 -6.33 2.14
C GLU A 61 -8.28 -6.75 0.99
N ALA A 62 -7.72 -7.26 -0.11
CA ALA A 62 -8.51 -7.75 -1.24
C ALA A 62 -9.51 -8.82 -0.80
N LYS A 63 -9.13 -9.69 0.14
CA LYS A 63 -10.03 -10.68 0.73
C LYS A 63 -11.16 -10.03 1.53
N VAL A 64 -10.84 -9.08 2.42
CA VAL A 64 -11.85 -8.39 3.24
C VAL A 64 -12.83 -7.60 2.37
N ILE A 65 -12.33 -6.87 1.37
CA ILE A 65 -13.14 -6.11 0.43
C ILE A 65 -14.06 -7.04 -0.35
N ALA A 66 -13.55 -8.14 -0.91
CA ALA A 66 -14.36 -9.10 -1.66
C ALA A 66 -15.46 -9.77 -0.79
N GLU A 67 -15.18 -10.01 0.49
CA GLU A 67 -16.18 -10.53 1.44
C GLU A 67 -17.29 -9.49 1.69
N ILE A 68 -16.92 -8.23 1.93
CA ILE A 68 -17.88 -7.13 2.13
C ILE A 68 -18.74 -6.92 0.87
N ASP A 69 -18.12 -6.84 -0.31
CA ASP A 69 -18.82 -6.65 -1.58
C ASP A 69 -19.84 -7.77 -1.84
N ARG A 70 -19.47 -9.02 -1.51
CA ARG A 70 -20.38 -10.16 -1.63
C ARG A 70 -21.58 -10.03 -0.69
N GLU A 71 -21.39 -9.60 0.56
CA GLU A 71 -22.50 -9.41 1.49
C GLU A 71 -23.41 -8.25 1.08
N LEU A 72 -22.83 -7.13 0.63
CA LEU A 72 -23.59 -5.99 0.11
C LEU A 72 -24.40 -6.36 -1.14
N ALA A 73 -23.84 -7.19 -2.03
CA ALA A 73 -24.58 -7.67 -3.20
C ALA A 73 -25.81 -8.50 -2.81
N LYS A 74 -25.72 -9.33 -1.74
CA LYS A 74 -26.87 -10.12 -1.26
C LYS A 74 -27.96 -9.25 -0.67
N THR A 75 -27.60 -8.20 0.07
CA THR A 75 -28.58 -7.29 0.69
C THR A 75 -29.25 -6.39 -0.33
N ALA A 76 -28.56 -6.01 -1.42
CA ALA A 76 -29.13 -5.19 -2.49
C ALA A 76 -30.17 -5.94 -3.36
N THR A 77 -30.15 -7.27 -3.36
CA THR A 77 -31.10 -8.12 -4.10
C THR A 77 -32.31 -8.59 -3.29
N LYS A 78 -32.43 -8.17 -2.02
CA LYS A 78 -33.61 -8.38 -1.17
C LYS A 78 -34.47 -7.13 -1.13
#